data_AF-K2FK42-F1
#
_entry.id   AF-K2FK42-F1
#
_cell.length_a   1.000
_cell.length_b   1.000
_cell.length_c   1.000
_cell.angle_alpha   90.00
_cell.angle_beta   90.00
_cell.angle_gamma   90.00
#
_symmetry.space_group_name_H-M   'P 1'
#
loop_
_entity.id
_entity.type
_entity.pdbx_description
1 polymer ?
#
loop_
_entity_poly.entity_id
_entity_poly.type
_entity_poly.pdbx_seq_one_letter_code
_entity_poly.pdbx_strand_id
1 'polypeptide(L)'
;MFKVWLSKIKNNLILVDILSVGFLLGYVFGYSHFFDNMSVHFLDVIIQNLKLFKGILVMFQPNPDFLSDVAAFEAAVVAFLIPLSIEIISKVSERYESEITVRVFEKRLSNRWLPYLLMLNIGLAVILRFSNNSTNGSSGSLVVLSWLTLIFFISMAFMILQVIMNIKKFMTDKQFIIKELINDAKKSLE
;
A
#
# COMPACT_ATOMS: atom_id res chain seq x y z
N MET A 1 16.54 5.67 76.11
CA MET A 1 16.54 4.48 75.24
C MET A 1 15.94 4.72 73.85
N PHE A 2 14.80 5.44 73.74
CA PHE A 2 14.09 5.66 72.45
C PHE A 2 14.87 6.46 71.38
N LYS A 3 15.71 7.44 71.77
CA LYS A 3 16.54 8.24 70.83
C LYS A 3 17.62 7.41 70.10
N VAL A 4 18.16 6.36 70.72
CA VAL A 4 19.19 5.51 70.11
C VAL A 4 18.57 4.57 69.06
N TRP A 5 17.33 4.14 69.28
CA TRP A 5 16.60 3.30 68.33
C TRP A 5 16.15 4.07 67.07
N LEU A 6 15.69 5.32 67.23
CA LEU A 6 15.33 6.20 66.11
C LEU A 6 16.54 6.59 65.22
N SER A 7 17.73 6.75 65.80
CA SER A 7 18.96 6.98 65.05
C SER A 7 19.33 5.78 64.15
N LYS A 8 19.13 4.55 64.67
CA LYS A 8 19.46 3.32 63.95
C LYS A 8 18.51 3.06 62.76
N ILE A 9 17.24 3.45 62.87
CA ILE A 9 16.26 3.36 61.77
C ILE A 9 16.54 4.39 60.68
N LYS A 10 16.94 5.61 61.05
CA LYS A 10 17.25 6.67 60.07
C LYS A 10 18.48 6.33 59.21
N ASN A 11 19.49 5.69 59.79
CA ASN A 11 20.68 5.28 59.04
C ASN A 11 20.41 4.10 58.09
N ASN A 12 19.49 3.19 58.44
CA ASN A 12 19.10 2.10 57.54
C ASN A 12 18.24 2.60 56.36
N LEU A 13 17.42 3.64 56.56
CA LEU A 13 16.62 4.25 55.49
C LEU A 13 17.53 4.90 54.42
N ILE A 14 18.57 5.62 54.85
CA ILE A 14 19.55 6.25 53.95
C ILE A 14 20.34 5.21 53.14
N LEU A 15 20.62 4.04 53.73
CA LEU A 15 21.35 2.96 53.07
C LEU A 15 20.51 2.28 51.97
N VAL A 16 19.20 2.17 52.16
CA VAL A 16 18.26 1.63 51.15
C VAL A 16 18.08 2.62 49.99
N ASP A 17 18.07 3.93 50.27
CA ASP A 17 17.98 4.95 49.22
C ASP A 17 19.24 5.00 48.35
N ILE A 18 20.44 4.83 48.92
CA ILE A 18 21.69 4.79 48.15
C ILE A 18 21.79 3.53 47.28
N LEU A 19 21.37 2.36 47.80
CA LEU A 19 21.37 1.11 47.04
C LEU A 19 20.35 1.11 45.89
N SER A 20 19.17 1.72 46.09
CA SER A 20 18.16 1.83 45.03
C SER A 20 18.57 2.80 43.92
N VAL A 21 19.21 3.93 44.26
CA VAL A 21 19.77 4.88 43.28
C VAL A 21 20.95 4.24 42.52
N GLY A 22 21.80 3.46 43.18
CA GLY A 22 22.87 2.70 42.54
C GLY A 22 22.36 1.65 41.56
N PHE A 23 21.26 0.96 41.90
CA PHE A 23 20.63 -0.04 41.03
C PHE A 23 19.96 0.60 39.81
N LEU A 24 19.31 1.76 39.97
CA LEU A 24 18.73 2.53 38.87
C LEU A 24 19.80 3.12 37.94
N LEU A 25 20.90 3.64 38.48
CA LEU A 25 22.02 4.10 37.66
C LEU A 25 22.70 2.93 36.93
N GLY A 26 22.90 1.79 37.58
CA GLY A 26 23.41 0.58 36.94
C GLY A 26 22.50 0.08 35.81
N TYR A 27 21.18 0.18 35.98
CA TYR A 27 20.20 -0.21 34.94
C TYR A 27 20.20 0.77 33.76
N VAL A 28 20.28 2.08 34.02
CA VAL A 28 20.32 3.13 32.97
C VAL A 28 21.65 3.09 32.18
N PHE A 29 22.78 2.89 32.84
CA PHE A 29 24.09 2.78 32.18
C PHE A 29 24.33 1.41 31.53
N GLY A 30 23.69 0.34 32.04
CA GLY A 30 23.75 -0.99 31.42
C GLY A 30 22.91 -1.11 30.15
N TYR A 31 21.80 -0.37 30.06
CA TYR A 31 20.90 -0.40 28.89
C TYR A 31 21.49 0.35 27.67
N SER A 32 22.25 1.42 27.88
CA SER A 32 22.85 2.19 26.78
C SER A 32 23.90 1.38 26.02
N HIS A 33 24.77 0.64 26.72
CA HIS A 33 25.84 -0.13 26.09
C HIS A 33 25.33 -1.42 25.38
N PHE A 34 24.18 -1.95 25.81
CA PHE A 34 23.51 -3.08 25.15
C PHE A 34 22.79 -2.66 23.86
N PHE A 35 22.17 -1.47 23.85
CA PHE A 35 21.53 -0.91 22.65
C PHE A 35 22.55 -0.48 21.59
N ASP A 36 23.69 0.09 21.98
CA ASP A 36 24.73 0.48 21.01
C ASP A 36 25.28 -0.74 20.26
N ASN A 37 25.60 -1.84 20.94
CA ASN A 37 26.13 -3.04 20.29
C ASN A 37 25.08 -3.85 19.50
N MET A 38 23.81 -3.88 19.92
CA MET A 38 22.74 -4.48 19.11
C MET A 38 22.41 -3.65 17.86
N SER A 39 22.50 -2.31 17.95
CA SER A 39 22.21 -1.43 16.81
C SER A 39 23.21 -1.62 15.67
N VAL A 40 24.51 -1.76 15.97
CA VAL A 40 25.56 -1.94 14.95
C VAL A 40 25.43 -3.29 14.25
N HIS A 41 25.21 -4.38 15.00
CA HIS A 41 25.02 -5.70 14.40
C HIS A 41 23.71 -5.83 13.61
N PHE A 42 22.62 -5.20 14.07
CA PHE A 42 21.35 -5.19 13.33
C PHE A 42 21.46 -4.37 12.04
N LEU A 43 22.16 -3.23 12.07
CA LEU A 43 22.45 -2.43 10.88
C LEU A 43 23.32 -3.19 9.88
N ASP A 44 24.34 -3.93 10.33
CA ASP A 44 25.18 -4.74 9.44
C ASP A 44 24.40 -5.88 8.78
N VAL A 45 23.49 -6.54 9.52
CA VAL A 45 22.58 -7.56 8.98
C VAL A 45 21.60 -6.93 7.97
N ILE A 46 21.06 -5.75 8.24
CA ILE A 46 20.22 -5.01 7.29
C ILE A 46 21.03 -4.62 6.04
N ILE A 47 22.25 -4.14 6.19
CA ILE A 47 23.12 -3.74 5.08
C ILE A 47 23.51 -4.95 4.23
N GLN A 48 23.80 -6.11 4.84
CA GLN A 48 24.06 -7.36 4.11
C GLN A 48 22.82 -7.82 3.35
N ASN A 49 21.65 -7.79 3.99
CA ASN A 49 20.39 -8.12 3.34
C ASN A 49 20.06 -7.14 2.19
N LEU A 50 20.35 -5.85 2.35
CA LEU A 50 20.22 -4.84 1.30
C LEU A 50 21.18 -5.09 0.13
N LYS A 51 22.40 -5.58 0.37
CA LYS A 51 23.34 -5.95 -0.71
C LYS A 51 22.84 -7.14 -1.52
N LEU A 52 22.31 -8.18 -0.85
CA LEU A 52 21.66 -9.32 -1.51
C LEU A 52 20.41 -8.86 -2.29
N PHE A 53 19.60 -7.99 -1.68
CA PHE A 53 18.41 -7.43 -2.32
C PHE A 53 18.77 -6.58 -3.54
N LYS A 54 19.82 -5.76 -3.46
CA LYS A 54 20.34 -4.99 -4.59
C LYS A 54 20.82 -5.89 -5.74
N GLY A 55 21.46 -7.02 -5.42
CA GLY A 55 21.85 -8.02 -6.42
C GLY A 55 20.66 -8.61 -7.17
N ILE A 56 19.60 -8.98 -6.44
CA ILE A 56 18.35 -9.48 -7.02
C ILE A 56 17.65 -8.38 -7.86
N LEU A 57 17.60 -7.14 -7.36
CA LEU A 57 16.94 -6.02 -8.04
C LEU A 57 17.64 -5.61 -9.35
N VAL A 58 18.96 -5.76 -9.44
CA VAL A 58 19.73 -5.51 -10.67
C VAL A 58 19.51 -6.64 -11.68
N MET A 59 19.41 -7.89 -11.21
CA MET A 59 19.17 -9.04 -12.08
C MET A 59 17.74 -9.04 -12.67
N PHE A 60 16.77 -8.48 -11.95
CA PHE A 60 15.38 -8.32 -12.38
C PHE A 60 15.02 -6.88 -12.78
N GLN A 61 15.99 -6.09 -13.25
CA GLN A 61 15.72 -4.72 -13.63
C GLN A 61 14.67 -4.68 -14.77
N PRO A 62 13.54 -3.98 -14.60
CA PRO A 62 12.55 -3.86 -15.65
C PRO A 62 13.20 -3.23 -16.88
N ASN A 63 13.27 -3.97 -17.99
CA ASN A 63 13.78 -3.45 -19.25
C ASN A 63 12.94 -2.21 -19.61
N PRO A 64 13.52 -1.09 -20.06
CA PRO A 64 12.72 0.01 -20.57
C PRO A 64 11.65 -0.43 -21.59
N ASP A 65 11.82 -1.54 -22.33
CA ASP A 65 10.78 -2.04 -23.25
C ASP A 65 9.52 -2.50 -22.49
N PHE A 66 9.69 -3.06 -21.28
CA PHE A 66 8.59 -3.44 -20.39
C PHE A 66 7.72 -2.23 -20.01
N LEU A 67 8.31 -1.05 -19.79
CA LEU A 67 7.53 0.17 -19.50
C LEU A 67 6.62 0.57 -20.67
N SER A 68 7.07 0.34 -21.91
CA SER A 68 6.25 0.58 -23.11
C SER A 68 5.12 -0.44 -23.22
N ASP A 69 5.40 -1.71 -22.92
CA ASP A 69 4.39 -2.78 -22.93
C ASP A 69 3.30 -2.53 -21.88
N VAL A 70 3.69 -2.09 -20.67
CA VAL A 70 2.76 -1.68 -19.61
C VAL A 70 1.86 -0.55 -20.09
N ALA A 71 2.42 0.53 -20.64
CA ALA A 71 1.65 1.66 -21.13
C ALA A 71 0.68 1.25 -22.26
N ALA A 72 1.12 0.39 -23.18
CA ALA A 72 0.29 -0.12 -24.28
C ALA A 72 -0.86 -1.00 -23.76
N PHE A 73 -0.58 -1.90 -22.82
CA PHE A 73 -1.61 -2.74 -22.19
C PHE A 73 -2.64 -1.90 -21.46
N GLU A 74 -2.20 -0.94 -20.63
CA GLU A 74 -3.13 -0.10 -19.87
C GLU A 74 -3.97 0.79 -20.77
N ALA A 75 -3.39 1.35 -21.84
CA ALA A 75 -4.12 2.09 -22.85
C ALA A 75 -5.18 1.22 -23.54
N ALA A 76 -4.87 -0.04 -23.87
CA ALA A 76 -5.82 -0.98 -24.42
C ALA A 76 -6.95 -1.28 -23.42
N VAL A 77 -6.63 -1.51 -22.14
CA VAL A 77 -7.64 -1.72 -21.11
C VAL A 77 -8.55 -0.52 -20.98
N VAL A 78 -8.03 0.70 -20.95
CA VAL A 78 -8.85 1.93 -20.92
C VAL A 78 -9.79 1.98 -22.13
N ALA A 79 -9.26 1.71 -23.33
CA ALA A 79 -10.01 1.74 -24.58
C ALA A 79 -11.14 0.71 -24.65
N PHE A 80 -11.00 -0.46 -24.00
CA PHE A 80 -12.05 -1.48 -23.97
C PHE A 80 -12.99 -1.34 -22.78
N LEU A 81 -12.44 -1.13 -21.59
CA LEU A 81 -13.18 -1.19 -20.33
C LEU A 81 -14.12 0.00 -20.18
N ILE A 82 -13.73 1.20 -20.63
CA ILE A 82 -14.59 2.38 -20.55
C ILE A 82 -15.84 2.21 -21.42
N PRO A 83 -15.76 1.95 -22.75
CA PRO A 83 -16.96 1.76 -23.56
C PRO A 83 -17.84 0.62 -23.07
N LEU A 84 -17.21 -0.51 -22.67
CA LEU A 84 -17.94 -1.66 -22.16
C LEU A 84 -18.69 -1.34 -20.85
N SER A 85 -18.07 -0.58 -19.96
CA SER A 85 -18.73 -0.14 -18.72
C SER A 85 -19.94 0.74 -19.01
N ILE A 86 -19.84 1.68 -19.96
CA ILE A 86 -20.92 2.56 -20.38
C ILE A 86 -22.06 1.75 -21.02
N GLU A 87 -21.73 0.80 -21.90
CA GLU A 87 -22.72 -0.06 -22.56
C GLU A 87 -23.52 -0.91 -21.56
N ILE A 88 -22.83 -1.50 -20.58
CA ILE A 88 -23.49 -2.28 -19.53
C ILE A 88 -24.41 -1.40 -18.69
N ILE A 89 -23.94 -0.22 -18.27
CA ILE A 89 -24.75 0.74 -17.51
C ILE A 89 -25.98 1.14 -18.33
N SER A 90 -25.82 1.45 -19.62
CA SER A 90 -26.92 1.82 -20.52
C SER A 90 -27.95 0.70 -20.63
N LYS A 91 -27.52 -0.54 -20.89
CA LYS A 91 -28.43 -1.71 -20.99
C LYS A 91 -29.18 -1.99 -19.69
N VAL A 92 -28.53 -1.80 -18.55
CA VAL A 92 -29.17 -1.96 -17.24
C VAL A 92 -30.15 -0.81 -16.98
N SER A 93 -29.77 0.43 -17.25
CA SER A 93 -30.66 1.60 -17.12
C SER A 93 -31.91 1.47 -17.97
N GLU A 94 -31.76 1.03 -19.23
CA GLU A 94 -32.88 0.83 -20.16
C GLU A 94 -33.81 -0.28 -19.68
N ARG A 95 -33.27 -1.40 -19.18
CA ARG A 95 -34.07 -2.54 -18.72
C ARG A 95 -34.84 -2.28 -17.42
N TYR A 96 -34.32 -1.42 -16.54
CA TYR A 96 -34.88 -1.21 -15.21
C TYR A 96 -35.48 0.19 -15.01
N GLU A 97 -35.49 1.05 -16.05
CA GLU A 97 -36.00 2.44 -16.05
C GLU A 97 -35.56 3.28 -14.85
N SER A 98 -34.42 2.94 -14.24
CA SER A 98 -34.04 3.45 -12.93
C SER A 98 -32.71 4.18 -13.00
N GLU A 99 -32.80 5.50 -13.00
CA GLU A 99 -31.70 6.45 -12.78
C GLU A 99 -30.88 6.14 -11.51
N ILE A 100 -31.49 5.43 -10.53
CA ILE A 100 -30.87 5.07 -9.26
C ILE A 100 -29.78 4.01 -9.48
N THR A 101 -29.97 3.09 -10.44
CA THR A 101 -28.99 2.04 -10.76
C THR A 101 -27.70 2.63 -11.33
N VAL A 102 -27.82 3.66 -12.17
CA VAL A 102 -26.67 4.41 -12.71
C VAL A 102 -25.88 5.04 -11.57
N ARG A 103 -26.58 5.70 -10.63
CA ARG A 103 -25.94 6.33 -9.46
C ARG A 103 -25.22 5.33 -8.55
N VAL A 104 -25.77 4.13 -8.34
CA VAL A 104 -25.13 3.09 -7.50
C VAL A 104 -23.89 2.49 -8.17
N PHE A 105 -23.95 2.30 -9.49
CA PHE A 105 -22.79 1.82 -10.25
C PHE A 105 -21.67 2.86 -10.32
N GLU A 106 -22.00 4.14 -10.54
CA GLU A 106 -21.04 5.26 -10.44
C GLU A 106 -20.47 5.44 -9.04
N LYS A 107 -21.25 5.14 -7.98
CA LYS A 107 -20.79 5.27 -6.58
C LYS A 107 -19.78 4.20 -6.17
N ARG A 108 -19.65 3.08 -6.88
CA ARG A 108 -18.63 2.08 -6.56
C ARG A 108 -17.25 2.68 -6.82
N LEU A 109 -16.56 3.01 -5.73
CA LEU A 109 -15.23 3.62 -5.68
C LEU A 109 -14.24 2.99 -6.68
N SER A 110 -14.25 1.66 -6.82
CA SER A 110 -13.37 0.96 -7.76
C SER A 110 -13.55 1.45 -9.21
N ASN A 111 -14.77 1.68 -9.67
CA ASN A 111 -15.02 2.05 -11.07
C ASN A 111 -14.73 3.53 -11.36
N ARG A 112 -14.91 4.39 -10.34
CA ARG A 112 -14.64 5.84 -10.47
C ARG A 112 -13.14 6.15 -10.49
N TRP A 113 -12.35 5.47 -9.65
CA TRP A 113 -10.92 5.77 -9.50
C TRP A 113 -10.02 5.04 -10.50
N LEU A 114 -10.45 3.88 -11.01
CA LEU A 114 -9.68 3.08 -11.96
C LEU A 114 -9.16 3.87 -13.18
N PRO A 115 -9.97 4.66 -13.92
CA PRO A 115 -9.48 5.37 -15.09
C PRO A 115 -8.42 6.43 -14.75
N TYR A 116 -8.57 7.11 -13.61
CA TYR A 116 -7.58 8.09 -13.15
C TYR A 116 -6.26 7.43 -12.75
N LEU A 117 -6.32 6.29 -12.06
CA LEU A 117 -5.14 5.51 -11.68
C LEU A 117 -4.42 4.94 -12.90
N LEU A 118 -5.16 4.45 -13.91
CA LEU A 118 -4.60 3.99 -15.18
C LEU A 118 -3.90 5.14 -15.92
N MET A 119 -4.53 6.30 -16.05
CA MET A 119 -3.89 7.46 -16.68
C MET A 119 -2.60 7.90 -15.98
N LEU A 120 -2.60 7.87 -14.64
CA LEU A 120 -1.41 8.21 -13.85
C LEU A 120 -0.28 7.21 -14.12
N ASN A 121 -0.57 5.91 -14.15
CA ASN A 121 0.45 4.90 -14.39
C ASN A 121 1.02 4.96 -15.82
N ILE A 122 0.16 5.15 -16.82
CA ILE A 122 0.59 5.37 -18.22
C ILE A 122 1.51 6.59 -18.29
N GLY A 123 1.12 7.72 -17.67
CA GLY A 123 1.93 8.92 -17.64
C GLY A 123 3.31 8.69 -17.00
N LEU A 124 3.35 7.99 -15.87
CA LEU A 124 4.60 7.61 -15.20
C LEU A 124 5.47 6.70 -16.08
N ALA A 125 4.89 5.67 -16.69
CA ALA A 125 5.60 4.74 -17.55
C ALA A 125 6.23 5.44 -18.76
N VAL A 126 5.50 6.37 -19.39
CA VAL A 126 5.98 7.17 -20.52
C VAL A 126 7.11 8.10 -20.09
N ILE A 127 6.94 8.85 -19.00
CA ILE A 127 7.99 9.74 -18.47
C ILE A 127 9.26 8.95 -18.15
N LEU A 128 9.13 7.78 -17.49
CA LEU A 128 10.27 6.92 -17.17
C LEU A 128 10.94 6.35 -18.40
N ARG A 129 10.18 5.96 -19.44
CA ARG A 129 10.74 5.50 -20.72
C ARG A 129 11.62 6.58 -21.36
N PHE A 130 11.15 7.82 -21.41
CA PHE A 130 11.94 8.94 -21.97
C PHE A 130 13.14 9.28 -21.10
N SER A 131 12.99 9.24 -19.77
CA SER A 131 14.09 9.54 -18.84
C SER A 131 15.21 8.50 -18.90
N ASN A 132 14.87 7.21 -18.99
CA ASN A 132 15.87 6.13 -19.00
C ASN A 132 16.66 6.08 -20.32
N ASN A 133 16.08 6.55 -21.42
CA ASN A 133 16.74 6.58 -22.72
C ASN A 133 17.74 7.75 -22.86
N SER A 134 17.64 8.77 -21.99
CA SER A 134 18.47 9.99 -22.06
C SER A 134 19.76 9.91 -21.23
N THR A 135 19.86 9.00 -20.26
CA THR A 135 21.01 8.92 -19.35
C THR A 135 21.75 7.60 -19.53
N ASN A 136 22.94 7.64 -20.12
CA ASN A 136 23.84 6.48 -20.30
C ASN A 136 24.36 5.85 -18.98
N GLY A 137 23.91 6.33 -17.82
CA GLY A 137 24.16 5.74 -16.52
C GLY A 137 22.84 5.56 -15.78
N SER A 138 22.53 4.34 -15.36
CA SER A 138 21.37 4.03 -14.53
C SER A 138 21.51 4.71 -13.17
N SER A 139 20.95 5.92 -13.04
CA SER A 139 20.82 6.53 -11.73
C SER A 139 19.96 5.60 -10.87
N GLY A 140 20.44 5.26 -9.67
CA GLY A 140 19.73 4.32 -8.79
C GLY A 140 18.28 4.72 -8.51
N SER A 141 17.96 6.01 -8.61
CA SER A 141 16.60 6.55 -8.53
C SER A 141 15.66 6.04 -9.62
N LEU A 142 16.11 5.94 -10.87
CA LEU A 142 15.30 5.46 -11.99
C LEU A 142 14.97 3.98 -11.84
N VAL A 143 15.91 3.19 -11.31
CA VAL A 143 15.68 1.77 -11.02
C VAL A 143 14.56 1.61 -10.00
N VAL A 144 14.59 2.37 -8.91
CA VAL A 144 13.54 2.33 -7.87
C VAL A 144 12.19 2.75 -8.44
N LEU A 145 12.15 3.79 -9.25
CA LEU A 145 10.92 4.25 -9.92
C LEU A 145 10.34 3.18 -10.86
N SER A 146 11.16 2.49 -11.65
CA SER A 146 10.68 1.40 -12.53
C SER A 146 10.07 0.25 -11.73
N TRP A 147 10.65 -0.09 -10.58
CA TRP A 147 10.07 -1.08 -9.66
C TRP A 147 8.74 -0.62 -9.07
N LEU A 148 8.63 0.66 -8.72
CA LEU A 148 7.39 1.25 -8.23
C LEU A 148 6.29 1.19 -9.30
N THR A 149 6.60 1.52 -10.55
CA THR A 149 5.68 1.39 -11.69
C THR A 149 5.25 -0.06 -11.92
N LEU A 150 6.15 -1.03 -11.76
CA LEU A 150 5.81 -2.45 -11.87
C LEU A 150 4.85 -2.91 -10.77
N ILE A 151 5.09 -2.52 -9.52
CA ILE A 151 4.19 -2.83 -8.39
C ILE A 151 2.81 -2.19 -8.63
N PHE A 152 2.80 -0.94 -9.09
CA PHE A 152 1.58 -0.21 -9.40
C PHE A 152 0.80 -0.89 -10.54
N PHE A 153 1.48 -1.32 -11.60
CA PHE A 153 0.91 -2.09 -12.70
C PHE A 153 0.25 -3.39 -12.21
N ILE A 154 0.93 -4.18 -11.37
CA ILE A 154 0.37 -5.43 -10.81
C ILE A 154 -0.88 -5.12 -9.98
N SER A 155 -0.84 -4.06 -9.18
CA SER A 155 -1.99 -3.62 -8.39
C SER A 155 -3.18 -3.26 -9.29
N MET A 156 -2.93 -2.53 -10.38
CA MET A 156 -3.96 -2.17 -11.37
C MET A 156 -4.53 -3.38 -12.09
N ALA A 157 -3.69 -4.33 -12.51
CA ALA A 157 -4.14 -5.58 -13.11
C ALA A 157 -5.11 -6.35 -12.18
N PHE A 158 -4.83 -6.39 -10.88
CA PHE A 158 -5.73 -7.00 -9.91
C PHE A 158 -7.06 -6.26 -9.78
N MET A 159 -7.06 -4.92 -9.77
CA MET A 159 -8.28 -4.12 -9.75
C MET A 159 -9.13 -4.35 -11.01
N ILE A 160 -8.50 -4.44 -12.18
CA ILE A 160 -9.18 -4.73 -13.46
C ILE A 160 -9.87 -6.11 -13.39
N LEU A 161 -9.16 -7.14 -12.90
CA LEU A 161 -9.74 -8.47 -12.74
C LEU A 161 -10.98 -8.45 -11.82
N GLN A 162 -10.93 -7.70 -10.71
CA GLN A 162 -12.09 -7.55 -9.85
C GLN A 162 -13.26 -6.88 -10.57
N VAL A 163 -13.02 -5.83 -11.37
CA VAL A 163 -14.06 -5.17 -12.16
C VAL A 163 -14.67 -6.13 -13.17
N ILE A 164 -13.86 -6.92 -13.88
CA ILE A 164 -14.34 -7.93 -14.83
C ILE A 164 -15.19 -9.00 -14.12
N MET A 165 -14.75 -9.49 -12.95
CA MET A 165 -15.52 -10.45 -12.16
C MET A 165 -16.86 -9.87 -11.70
N ASN A 166 -16.87 -8.60 -11.29
CA ASN A 166 -18.09 -7.89 -10.91
C ASN A 166 -19.05 -7.76 -12.09
N ILE A 167 -18.55 -7.32 -13.25
CA ILE A 167 -19.33 -7.22 -14.50
C ILE A 167 -19.93 -8.59 -14.86
N LYS A 168 -19.14 -9.67 -14.81
CA LYS A 168 -19.62 -11.02 -15.07
C LYS A 168 -20.75 -11.41 -14.14
N LYS A 169 -20.64 -11.07 -12.85
CA LYS A 169 -21.71 -11.32 -11.86
C LYS A 169 -22.99 -10.56 -12.21
N PHE A 170 -22.88 -9.28 -12.58
CA PHE A 170 -24.01 -8.47 -13.03
C PHE A 170 -24.68 -9.04 -14.30
N MET A 171 -23.91 -9.50 -15.27
CA MET A 171 -24.46 -10.06 -16.52
C MET A 171 -25.11 -11.43 -16.33
N THR A 172 -24.57 -12.27 -15.44
CA THR A 172 -25.02 -13.67 -15.27
C THR A 172 -26.20 -13.77 -14.32
N ASP A 173 -26.25 -12.95 -13.27
CA ASP A 173 -27.23 -13.09 -12.19
C ASP A 173 -28.21 -11.89 -12.14
N LYS A 174 -29.28 -11.99 -12.95
CA LYS A 174 -30.35 -10.99 -12.98
C LYS A 174 -31.06 -10.84 -11.62
N GLN A 175 -31.07 -11.89 -10.79
CA GLN A 175 -31.73 -11.87 -9.48
C GLN A 175 -30.91 -11.10 -8.44
N PHE A 176 -29.57 -11.14 -8.56
CA PHE A 176 -28.67 -10.34 -7.71
C PHE A 176 -28.93 -8.83 -7.88
N ILE A 177 -29.11 -8.36 -9.12
CA ILE A 177 -29.40 -6.94 -9.41
C ILE A 177 -30.69 -6.49 -8.76
N ILE A 178 -31.76 -7.28 -8.91
CA ILE A 178 -33.07 -6.96 -8.35
C ILE A 178 -33.00 -6.93 -6.82
N LYS A 179 -32.29 -7.88 -6.19
CA LYS A 179 -32.10 -7.90 -4.74
C LYS A 179 -31.33 -6.68 -4.22
N GLU A 180 -30.25 -6.30 -4.89
CA GLU A 180 -29.44 -5.13 -4.50
C GLU A 180 -30.25 -3.83 -4.64
N LEU A 181 -31.02 -3.69 -5.73
CA LEU A 181 -31.91 -2.54 -5.96
C LEU A 181 -33.03 -2.43 -4.92
N ILE A 182 -33.66 -3.54 -4.55
CA ILE A 182 -34.70 -3.56 -3.51
C ILE A 182 -34.10 -3.17 -2.15
N ASN A 183 -32.90 -3.64 -1.84
CA ASN A 183 -32.26 -3.36 -0.56
C ASN A 183 -31.84 -1.89 -0.44
N ASP A 184 -31.33 -1.28 -1.51
CA ASP A 184 -31.01 0.15 -1.56
C ASP A 184 -32.27 1.02 -1.50
N ALA A 185 -33.35 0.64 -2.21
CA ALA A 185 -34.63 1.34 -2.11
C ALA A 185 -35.17 1.34 -0.67
N LYS A 186 -35.10 0.19 0.00
CA LYS A 186 -35.50 0.06 1.41
C LYS A 186 -34.65 0.94 2.33
N LYS A 187 -33.35 1.01 2.10
CA LYS A 187 -32.41 1.84 2.88
C LYS A 187 -32.59 3.35 2.64
N SER A 188 -33.12 3.75 1.48
CA SER A 188 -33.43 5.16 1.18
C SER A 188 -34.77 5.64 1.73
N LEU A 189 -35.63 4.71 2.17
CA LEU A 189 -36.92 4.97 2.78
C LEU A 189 -36.88 5.00 4.32
N GLU A 190 -35.77 4.54 4.92
CA GLU A 190 -35.42 4.70 6.34
C GLU A 190 -34.62 5.99 6.57
#